data_AF-D4MVX6-F1
#
_entry.id   AF-D4MVX6-F1
#
_cell.length_a   1.000
_cell.length_b   1.000
_cell.length_c   1.000
_cell.angle_alpha   90.00
_cell.angle_beta   90.00
_cell.angle_gamma   90.00
#
_symmetry.space_group_name_H-M   'P 1'
#
loop_
_entity.id
_entity.type
_entity.pdbx_description
1 polymer ?
#
loop_
_entity_poly.entity_id
_entity_poly.type
_entity_poly.pdbx_seq_one_letter_code
_entity_poly.pdbx_strand_id
1 'polypeptide(L)'
;MCKALEELEEKGRIEGRREGEIKGEIKNKILLIQKKSQRGDSMEKIIDDLMESIEFVQPIYEMIKQNPELSVDEIYGIINK
;
A
#
# COMPACT_ATOMS: atom_id res chain seq x y z
N MET A 1 -31.14 -6.90 -22.31
CA MET A 1 -30.54 -5.87 -21.43
C MET A 1 -30.16 -4.69 -22.32
N CYS A 2 -30.21 -3.44 -21.85
CA CYS A 2 -29.87 -2.30 -22.71
C CYS A 2 -28.34 -2.24 -22.87
N LYS A 3 -27.84 -2.02 -24.09
CA LYS A 3 -26.39 -1.93 -24.38
C LYS A 3 -25.65 -0.95 -23.46
N ALA A 4 -26.31 0.15 -23.09
CA ALA A 4 -25.76 1.14 -22.16
C ALA A 4 -25.54 0.58 -20.74
N LEU A 5 -26.38 -0.35 -20.26
CA LEU A 5 -26.22 -0.98 -18.95
C LEU A 5 -25.02 -1.94 -18.95
N GLU A 6 -24.88 -2.74 -20.00
CA GLU A 6 -23.75 -3.67 -20.17
C GLU A 6 -22.40 -2.92 -20.21
N GLU A 7 -22.35 -1.78 -20.91
CA GLU A 7 -21.14 -0.94 -20.98
C GLU A 7 -20.79 -0.27 -19.62
N LEU A 8 -21.80 0.12 -18.84
CA LEU A 8 -21.60 0.67 -17.50
C LEU A 8 -21.09 -0.39 -16.52
N GLU A 9 -21.67 -1.58 -16.56
CA GLU A 9 -21.22 -2.71 -15.74
C GLU A 9 -19.77 -3.08 -16.05
N GLU A 10 -19.40 -3.17 -17.33
CA GLU A 10 -18.02 -3.49 -17.72
C GLU A 10 -17.03 -2.40 -17.31
N LYS A 11 -17.38 -1.12 -17.44
CA LYS A 11 -16.57 -0.01 -16.91
C LYS A 11 -16.35 -0.15 -15.41
N GLY A 12 -17.41 -0.39 -14.64
CA GLY A 12 -17.31 -0.58 -13.19
C GLY A 12 -16.41 -1.77 -12.81
N ARG A 13 -16.46 -2.87 -13.58
CA ARG A 13 -15.55 -4.01 -13.38
C ARG A 13 -14.09 -3.67 -13.65
N ILE A 14 -13.82 -2.90 -14.70
CA ILE A 14 -12.45 -2.47 -15.05
C ILE A 14 -11.91 -1.52 -13.98
N GLU A 15 -12.69 -0.53 -13.57
CA GLU A 15 -12.32 0.42 -12.51
C GLU A 15 -12.06 -0.30 -11.19
N GLY A 16 -12.97 -1.19 -10.76
CA GLY A 16 -12.79 -1.96 -9.54
C GLY A 16 -11.56 -2.88 -9.57
N ARG A 17 -11.22 -3.47 -10.72
CA ARG A 17 -9.98 -4.24 -10.88
C ARG A 17 -8.76 -3.34 -10.70
N ARG A 18 -8.74 -2.18 -11.38
CA ARG A 18 -7.63 -1.23 -11.33
C ARG A 18 -7.41 -0.68 -9.92
N GLU A 19 -8.48 -0.32 -9.22
CA GLU A 19 -8.41 0.11 -7.82
C GLU A 19 -7.86 -1.00 -6.92
N GLY A 20 -8.29 -2.24 -7.14
CA GLY A 20 -7.78 -3.42 -6.44
C GLY A 20 -6.29 -3.64 -6.64
N GLU A 21 -5.80 -3.50 -7.88
CA GLU A 21 -4.38 -3.60 -8.23
C GLU A 21 -3.56 -2.52 -7.52
N ILE A 22 -3.96 -1.25 -7.60
CA ILE A 22 -3.28 -0.13 -6.93
C ILE A 22 -3.23 -0.35 -5.41
N LYS A 23 -4.37 -0.73 -4.81
CA LYS A 23 -4.44 -1.03 -3.38
C LYS A 23 -3.53 -2.20 -2.98
N GLY A 24 -3.47 -3.24 -3.82
CA GLY A 24 -2.60 -4.39 -3.61
C GLY A 24 -1.13 -4.01 -3.65
N GLU A 25 -0.72 -3.20 -4.62
CA GLU A 25 0.65 -2.70 -4.74
C GLU A 25 1.08 -1.90 -3.51
N ILE A 26 0.26 -0.95 -3.05
CA ILE A 26 0.57 -0.13 -1.87
C ILE A 26 0.69 -1.01 -0.63
N LYS A 27 -0.24 -1.94 -0.41
CA LYS A 27 -0.18 -2.87 0.73
C LYS A 27 1.05 -3.76 0.70
N ASN A 28 1.46 -4.21 -0.49
CA ASN A 28 2.67 -5.00 -0.63
C ASN A 28 3.92 -4.18 -0.25
N LYS A 29 4.00 -2.89 -0.65
CA LYS A 29 5.09 -2.01 -0.24
C LYS A 29 5.11 -1.81 1.29
N ILE A 30 3.97 -1.55 1.92
CA ILE A 30 3.85 -1.46 3.39
C ILE A 30 4.36 -2.75 4.06
N LEU A 31 3.94 -3.93 3.56
CA LEU A 31 4.39 -5.22 4.08
C LEU A 31 5.91 -5.38 4.01
N LEU A 32 6.53 -4.96 2.91
CA LEU A 32 7.98 -5.03 2.72
C LEU A 32 8.71 -4.10 3.70
N ILE A 33 8.23 -2.87 3.86
CA ILE A 33 8.77 -1.90 4.83
C ILE A 33 8.67 -2.46 6.25
N GLN A 34 7.51 -3.03 6.62
CA GLN A 34 7.30 -3.68 7.91
C GLN A 34 8.29 -4.81 8.17
N LYS A 35 8.41 -5.77 7.25
CA LYS A 35 9.35 -6.90 7.38
C LYS A 35 10.80 -6.46 7.43
N LYS A 36 11.19 -5.41 6.71
CA LYS A 36 12.56 -4.86 6.73
C LYS A 36 12.84 -4.13 8.05
N SER A 37 11.91 -3.28 8.50
CA SER A 37 12.00 -2.58 9.79
C SER A 37 12.09 -3.54 10.98
N GLN A 38 11.27 -4.60 10.99
CA GLN A 38 11.30 -5.67 12.00
C GLN A 38 12.60 -6.48 11.99
N ARG A 39 13.26 -6.60 10.83
CA ARG A 39 14.60 -7.21 10.73
C ARG A 39 15.74 -6.27 11.18
N GLY A 40 15.43 -5.00 11.44
CA GLY A 40 16.40 -4.00 11.87
C GLY A 40 17.08 -3.23 10.74
N ASP A 41 16.59 -3.32 9.50
CA ASP A 41 17.07 -2.47 8.41
C ASP A 41 16.82 -0.98 8.74
N SER A 42 17.78 -0.10 8.41
CA SER A 42 17.61 1.35 8.56
C SER A 42 16.64 1.92 7.53
N MET A 43 16.11 3.13 7.79
CA MET A 43 15.17 3.78 6.88
C MET A 43 15.80 4.04 5.51
N GLU A 44 17.05 4.50 5.48
CA GLU A 44 17.82 4.78 4.27
C GLU A 44 18.01 3.51 3.43
N LYS A 45 18.37 2.40 4.08
CA LYS A 45 18.50 1.10 3.40
C LYS A 45 17.16 0.64 2.82
N ILE A 46 16.04 0.87 3.51
CA ILE A 46 14.71 0.48 3.02
C ILE A 46 14.31 1.33 1.80
N ILE A 47 14.57 2.64 1.84
CA ILE A 47 14.37 3.56 0.71
C ILE A 47 15.14 3.07 -0.52
N ASP A 48 16.43 2.77 -0.35
CA ASP A 48 17.29 2.28 -1.42
C ASP A 48 16.86 0.90 -1.95
N ASP A 49 16.59 -0.06 -1.04
CA ASP A 49 16.20 -1.43 -1.40
C ASP A 49 14.86 -1.50 -2.14
N LEU A 50 13.92 -0.59 -1.81
CA LEU A 50 12.60 -0.56 -2.42
C LEU A 50 12.50 0.44 -3.58
N MET A 51 13.52 1.28 -3.78
CA MET A 51 13.51 2.39 -4.75
C MET A 51 12.27 3.29 -4.59
N GLU A 52 11.82 3.48 -3.34
CA GLU A 52 10.67 4.32 -3.00
C GLU A 52 11.14 5.67 -2.44
N SER A 53 10.26 6.66 -2.46
CA SER A 53 10.60 7.98 -1.93
C SER A 53 10.62 8.00 -0.39
N ILE A 54 11.39 8.92 0.17
CA ILE A 54 11.41 9.15 1.62
C ILE A 54 10.03 9.51 2.15
N GLU A 55 9.26 10.31 1.41
CA GLU A 55 7.91 10.74 1.77
C GLU A 55 6.93 9.55 1.88
N PHE A 56 7.18 8.47 1.15
CA PHE A 56 6.38 7.25 1.25
C PHE A 56 6.87 6.35 2.39
N VAL A 57 8.19 6.11 2.49
CA VAL A 57 8.75 5.14 3.44
C VAL A 57 8.73 5.65 4.88
N GLN A 58 9.10 6.91 5.10
CA GLN A 58 9.26 7.51 6.43
C GLN A 58 8.02 7.38 7.31
N PRO A 59 6.81 7.82 6.90
CA PRO A 59 5.63 7.76 7.77
C PRO A 59 5.27 6.31 8.13
N ILE A 60 5.46 5.36 7.21
CA ILE A 60 5.21 3.93 7.45
C ILE A 60 6.22 3.39 8.47
N TYR A 61 7.51 3.67 8.27
CA TYR A 61 8.59 3.19 9.12
C TYR A 61 8.46 3.69 10.56
N GLU A 62 8.21 4.99 10.74
CA GLU A 62 8.00 5.60 12.06
C GLU A 62 6.78 5.00 12.78
N MET A 63 5.68 4.78 12.05
CA MET A 63 4.47 4.16 12.59
C MET A 63 4.70 2.73 13.08
N ILE A 64 5.44 1.92 12.31
CA ILE A 64 5.84 0.56 12.72
C ILE A 64 6.73 0.59 13.96
N LYS A 65 7.67 1.54 14.05
CA LYS A 65 8.55 1.67 15.22
C LYS A 65 7.78 2.03 16.49
N GLN A 66 6.77 2.88 16.37
CA GLN A 66 5.91 3.28 17.50
C GLN A 66 4.90 2.18 17.87
N ASN A 67 4.38 1.46 16.87
CA ASN A 67 3.30 0.48 17.03
C ASN A 67 3.62 -0.80 16.22
N PRO A 68 4.52 -1.67 16.71
CA PRO A 68 5.00 -2.82 15.96
C PRO A 68 3.92 -3.88 15.65
N GLU A 69 2.80 -3.86 16.40
CA GLU A 69 1.67 -4.77 16.26
C GLU A 69 0.68 -4.39 15.14
N LEU A 70 0.80 -3.18 14.56
CA LEU A 70 -0.13 -2.75 13.52
C LEU A 70 -0.05 -3.67 12.29
N SER A 71 -1.21 -4.09 11.80
CA SER A 71 -1.31 -4.81 10.55
C SER A 71 -1.12 -3.90 9.33
N VAL A 72 -0.78 -4.50 8.20
CA VAL A 72 -0.68 -3.80 6.90
C VAL A 72 -1.99 -3.08 6.55
N ASP A 73 -3.13 -3.68 6.89
CA ASP A 73 -4.46 -3.10 6.62
C ASP A 73 -4.73 -1.85 7.46
N GLU A 74 -4.33 -1.86 8.72
CA GLU A 74 -4.45 -0.70 9.61
C GLU A 74 -3.53 0.43 9.16
N ILE A 75 -2.27 0.13 8.85
CA ILE A 75 -1.31 1.13 8.34
C ILE A 75 -1.84 1.74 7.03
N TYR A 76 -2.29 0.91 6.08
CA TYR A 76 -2.89 1.38 4.84
C TYR A 76 -4.09 2.30 5.09
N GLY A 77 -4.97 1.93 6.03
CA GLY A 77 -6.12 2.73 6.41
C GLY A 77 -5.78 4.05 7.11
N ILE A 78 -4.56 4.20 7.65
CA ILE A 78 -4.09 5.45 8.26
C ILE A 78 -3.48 6.37 7.20
N ILE A 79 -2.63 5.83 6.32
CA ILE A 79 -1.91 6.66 5.33
C ILE A 79 -2.74 7.04 4.10
N ASN A 80 -3.85 6.33 3.84
CA ASN A 80 -4.72 6.55 2.69
C ASN A 80 -6.08 7.17 3.08
N LYS A 81 -6.13 7.85 4.24
CA LYS A 81 -7.22 8.73 4.68
C LYS A 81 -6.91 10.17 4.30
#